data_AF-Q3L933-F1
#
_entry.id   AF-Q3L933-F1
#
_cell.length_a   1.000
_cell.length_b   1.000
_cell.length_c   1.000
_cell.angle_alpha   90.00
_cell.angle_beta   90.00
_cell.angle_gamma   90.00
#
_symmetry.space_group_name_H-M   'P 1'
#
loop_
_entity.id
_entity.type
_entity.pdbx_description
1 polymer ?
#
loop_
_entity_poly.entity_id
_entity_poly.type
_entity_poly.pdbx_seq_one_letter_code
_entity_poly.pdbx_strand_id
1 'polypeptide(L)'
;MSEQPTEAPPKEPAPTDSGSDSGRDLSLRWLMGGSILVVILVAGLIFSIVIAVRGGDEPLVPAGDQGNGATAAVEQDQFEPDPFFDEKGRVVYTPLNTNGVILRQSAPATGRAATTAPSGIMLQQVHENMHLPFSTSDGPTGFSDSGVATGFSRTAQGAGLAGVHYIGYTASGNNRINMLLDAGLVSDPNNSIQDLIDLNASGKPGSTPENSPFRMFQMIKVDYTADLARVHLGASVTRASGTENVDIWTDLVWRDGKGWIVKTPAKGEKTYQLVADYSAEGWTSWW
;
A
#
# COMPACT_ATOMS: atom_id res chain seq x y z
N MET A 1 13.59 -86.31 -54.98
CA MET A 1 12.24 -85.79 -55.24
C MET A 1 11.85 -84.91 -54.06
N SER A 2 11.53 -83.65 -54.37
CA SER A 2 10.75 -82.65 -53.60
C SER A 2 11.24 -82.23 -52.21
N GLU A 3 11.13 -80.98 -51.74
CA GLU A 3 10.80 -79.65 -52.27
C GLU A 3 11.22 -78.66 -51.15
N GLN A 4 11.53 -77.43 -51.50
CA GLN A 4 11.87 -76.33 -50.59
C GLN A 4 10.61 -75.57 -50.13
N PRO A 5 10.60 -75.02 -48.91
CA PRO A 5 9.94 -73.73 -48.67
C PRO A 5 10.90 -72.67 -48.08
N THR A 6 10.65 -71.42 -48.43
CA THR A 6 11.41 -70.19 -48.10
C THR A 6 10.93 -69.53 -46.79
N GLU A 7 11.76 -68.64 -46.23
CA GLU A 7 11.60 -67.69 -45.08
C GLU A 7 12.19 -68.14 -43.74
N ALA A 8 12.89 -67.32 -42.93
CA ALA A 8 13.26 -65.90 -42.90
C ALA A 8 14.56 -65.73 -42.06
N PRO A 9 15.33 -64.62 -42.16
CA PRO A 9 16.60 -64.47 -41.44
C PRO A 9 16.43 -64.23 -39.92
N PRO A 10 17.48 -64.50 -39.12
CA PRO A 10 17.36 -64.64 -37.66
C PRO A 10 17.05 -63.32 -36.94
N LYS A 11 16.20 -63.41 -35.92
CA LYS A 11 15.92 -62.38 -34.93
C LYS A 11 17.20 -61.99 -34.19
N GLU A 12 17.51 -60.70 -34.23
CA GLU A 12 18.55 -60.04 -33.44
C GLU A 12 18.24 -60.18 -31.93
N PRO A 13 19.24 -60.46 -31.08
CA PRO A 13 19.03 -60.65 -29.65
C PRO A 13 18.66 -59.34 -28.96
N ALA A 14 17.63 -59.39 -28.12
CA ALA A 14 17.24 -58.31 -27.23
C ALA A 14 18.40 -57.94 -26.29
N PRO A 15 18.76 -56.65 -26.14
CA PRO A 15 19.74 -56.24 -25.16
C PRO A 15 19.20 -56.43 -23.75
N THR A 16 20.02 -57.11 -22.95
CA THR A 16 19.90 -57.32 -21.52
C THR A 16 19.78 -56.01 -20.75
N ASP A 17 18.84 -56.04 -19.82
CA ASP A 17 18.56 -55.09 -18.76
C ASP A 17 19.84 -54.76 -17.97
N SER A 18 20.45 -53.61 -18.26
CA SER A 18 21.44 -52.98 -17.39
C SER A 18 20.73 -51.88 -16.62
N GLY A 19 20.31 -52.21 -15.40
CA GLY A 19 19.78 -51.26 -14.42
C GLY A 19 20.77 -50.13 -14.19
N SER A 20 20.45 -48.96 -14.73
CA SER A 20 21.05 -47.69 -14.36
C SER A 20 20.22 -47.09 -13.24
N ASP A 21 20.81 -47.08 -12.06
CA ASP A 21 20.36 -46.43 -10.84
C ASP A 21 20.29 -44.90 -11.07
N SER A 22 19.21 -44.44 -11.70
CA SER A 22 18.97 -43.01 -12.02
C SER A 22 17.63 -42.53 -11.43
N GLY A 23 17.28 -43.05 -10.25
CA GLY A 23 16.01 -42.78 -9.56
C GLY A 23 16.10 -41.84 -8.35
N ARG A 24 17.26 -41.22 -8.08
CA ARG A 24 17.47 -40.38 -6.88
C ARG A 24 17.94 -38.94 -7.11
N ASP A 25 17.99 -38.45 -8.35
CA ASP A 25 18.48 -37.09 -8.65
C ASP A 25 17.47 -36.13 -9.34
N LEU A 26 16.21 -36.55 -9.52
CA LEU A 26 15.15 -35.69 -10.06
C LEU A 26 14.28 -35.01 -8.98
N SER A 27 14.33 -35.48 -7.74
CA SER A 27 13.53 -34.97 -6.63
C SER A 27 14.18 -33.83 -5.82
N LEU A 28 15.48 -33.56 -6.02
CA LEU A 28 16.20 -32.49 -5.31
C LEU A 28 16.35 -31.17 -6.08
N ARG A 29 16.06 -31.15 -7.39
CA ARG A 29 16.20 -29.93 -8.22
C ARG A 29 14.96 -29.02 -8.19
N TRP A 30 13.88 -29.43 -7.52
CA TRP A 30 12.65 -28.65 -7.35
C TRP A 30 12.57 -27.82 -6.06
N LEU A 31 13.60 -27.84 -5.20
CA LEU A 31 13.60 -27.11 -3.92
C LEU A 31 14.27 -25.73 -3.95
N MET A 32 14.90 -25.33 -5.06
CA MET A 32 15.51 -23.99 -5.19
C MET A 32 14.72 -22.98 -6.02
N GLY A 33 13.57 -23.37 -6.58
CA GLY A 33 12.70 -22.50 -7.40
C GLY A 33 11.40 -22.06 -6.73
N GLY A 34 11.22 -22.33 -5.43
CA GLY A 34 9.96 -22.09 -4.72
C GLY A 34 9.89 -20.79 -3.90
N SER A 35 11.01 -20.16 -3.57
CA SER A 35 11.04 -19.00 -2.67
C SER A 35 10.65 -17.69 -3.37
N ILE A 36 10.95 -17.54 -4.66
CA ILE A 36 10.64 -16.32 -5.43
C ILE A 36 9.13 -16.22 -5.74
N LEU A 37 8.47 -17.35 -6.02
CA LEU A 37 7.02 -17.38 -6.26
C LEU A 37 6.20 -17.12 -4.99
N VAL A 38 6.68 -17.54 -3.82
CA VAL A 38 5.97 -17.31 -2.54
C VAL A 38 6.10 -15.86 -2.07
N VAL A 39 7.23 -15.18 -2.31
CA VAL A 39 7.38 -13.75 -1.99
C VAL A 39 6.55 -12.87 -2.93
N ILE A 40 6.44 -13.23 -4.22
CA ILE A 40 5.59 -12.52 -5.19
C ILE A 40 4.10 -12.77 -4.91
N LEU A 41 3.72 -13.99 -4.51
CA LEU A 41 2.35 -14.27 -4.05
C LEU A 41 1.97 -13.45 -2.82
N VAL A 42 2.92 -13.15 -1.94
CA VAL A 42 2.69 -12.36 -0.73
C VAL A 42 2.59 -10.86 -1.02
N ALA A 43 3.39 -10.31 -1.93
CA ALA A 43 3.21 -8.93 -2.42
C ALA A 43 1.90 -8.78 -3.19
N GLY A 44 1.48 -9.83 -3.92
CA GLY A 44 0.21 -9.85 -4.66
C GLY A 44 -1.04 -10.14 -3.82
N LEU A 45 -0.93 -10.85 -2.70
CA LEU A 45 -2.06 -11.15 -1.81
C LEU A 45 -2.54 -9.91 -1.03
N ILE A 46 -1.79 -8.80 -1.08
CA ILE A 46 -2.15 -7.53 -0.47
C ILE A 46 -3.20 -6.77 -1.31
N PHE A 47 -3.33 -7.02 -2.62
CA PHE A 47 -4.08 -6.11 -3.51
C PHE A 47 -5.47 -6.58 -3.97
N SER A 48 -5.89 -7.82 -3.66
CA SER A 48 -7.29 -8.27 -3.83
C SER A 48 -8.07 -8.24 -2.51
N ILE A 49 -8.02 -7.12 -1.80
CA ILE A 49 -8.87 -6.91 -0.62
C ILE A 49 -10.19 -6.30 -1.08
N VAL A 50 -11.21 -7.15 -1.28
CA VAL A 50 -12.61 -6.71 -1.22
C VAL A 50 -12.91 -6.40 0.25
N ILE A 51 -12.82 -5.13 0.63
CA ILE A 51 -13.21 -4.67 1.97
C ILE A 51 -14.74 -4.74 2.05
N ALA A 52 -15.27 -5.84 2.58
CA ALA A 52 -16.61 -5.89 3.13
C ALA A 52 -16.51 -5.78 4.65
N VAL A 53 -16.94 -4.65 5.22
CA VAL A 53 -17.05 -4.46 6.67
C VAL A 53 -18.51 -4.26 7.04
N ARG A 54 -19.03 -5.15 7.88
CA ARG A 54 -20.23 -4.93 8.69
C ARG A 54 -19.82 -4.13 9.92
N GLY A 55 -20.56 -3.05 10.19
CA GLY A 55 -20.34 -2.17 11.33
C GLY A 55 -20.50 -2.88 12.67
N GLY A 56 -19.55 -2.64 13.56
CA GLY A 56 -19.80 -2.65 15.00
C GLY A 56 -20.32 -1.26 15.35
N ASP A 57 -21.49 -1.21 15.98
CA ASP A 57 -22.16 0.01 16.42
C ASP A 57 -21.36 0.69 17.55
N GLU A 58 -20.41 1.56 17.20
CA GLU A 58 -20.07 2.77 17.97
C GLU A 58 -19.02 3.60 17.20
N PRO A 59 -19.26 4.91 16.96
CA PRO A 59 -18.25 5.79 16.38
C PRO A 59 -17.10 6.00 17.38
N LEU A 60 -15.92 5.44 17.09
CA LEU A 60 -14.73 5.59 17.94
C LEU A 60 -14.07 6.97 17.84
N VAL A 61 -14.68 7.90 17.10
CA VAL A 61 -14.36 9.32 17.11
C VAL A 61 -15.67 10.11 17.24
N PRO A 62 -15.83 11.01 18.23
CA PRO A 62 -16.93 11.97 18.22
C PRO A 62 -16.79 12.82 16.95
N ALA A 63 -17.87 12.91 16.16
CA ALA A 63 -17.94 13.72 14.93
C ALA A 63 -17.61 15.22 15.10
N GLY A 64 -17.26 15.68 16.30
CA GLY A 64 -17.04 17.09 16.63
C GLY A 64 -15.68 17.67 16.23
N ASP A 65 -14.62 16.86 16.07
CA ASP A 65 -13.26 17.37 15.79
C ASP A 65 -12.75 17.09 14.36
N GLN A 66 -13.47 16.28 13.59
CA GLN A 66 -13.13 15.91 12.20
C GLN A 66 -13.59 16.93 11.13
N GLY A 67 -13.87 18.17 11.52
CA GLY A 67 -14.45 19.09 10.54
C GLY A 67 -14.58 20.52 11.01
N ASN A 68 -15.05 20.78 12.23
CA ASN A 68 -15.42 22.16 12.61
C ASN A 68 -14.28 23.18 12.53
N GLY A 69 -13.04 22.79 12.86
CA GLY A 69 -11.88 23.67 12.72
C GLY A 69 -11.35 23.78 11.28
N ALA A 70 -11.53 22.72 10.47
CA ALA A 70 -11.02 22.65 9.11
C ALA A 70 -11.98 23.31 8.11
N THR A 71 -13.28 23.05 8.21
CA THR A 71 -14.32 23.65 7.34
C THR A 71 -14.46 25.15 7.55
N ALA A 72 -14.27 25.64 8.78
CA ALA A 72 -14.24 27.08 9.05
C ALA A 72 -13.05 27.81 8.41
N ALA A 73 -12.02 27.07 7.99
CA ALA A 73 -10.77 27.60 7.44
C ALA A 73 -10.72 27.59 5.90
N VAL A 74 -11.78 27.18 5.21
CA VAL A 74 -11.81 27.07 3.74
C VAL A 74 -12.97 27.85 3.14
N GLU A 75 -12.76 28.37 1.93
CA GLU A 75 -13.80 29.04 1.14
C GLU A 75 -14.78 27.99 0.57
N GLN A 76 -16.09 28.23 0.75
CA GLN A 76 -17.14 27.25 0.41
C GLN A 76 -17.23 26.93 -1.10
N ASP A 77 -16.60 27.73 -1.96
CA ASP A 77 -16.59 27.56 -3.41
C ASP A 77 -15.47 26.65 -3.91
N GLN A 78 -14.68 26.04 -3.02
CA GLN A 78 -13.57 25.15 -3.39
C GLN A 78 -13.94 23.66 -3.37
N PHE A 79 -15.15 23.33 -2.90
CA PHE A 79 -15.67 21.96 -2.83
C PHE A 79 -17.05 21.86 -3.48
N GLU A 80 -17.43 20.63 -3.83
CA GLU A 80 -18.82 20.30 -4.10
C GLU A 80 -19.70 20.62 -2.87
N PRO A 81 -20.96 21.06 -3.07
CA PRO A 81 -21.81 21.53 -1.97
C PRO A 81 -22.09 20.48 -0.89
N ASP A 82 -22.20 19.22 -1.30
CA ASP A 82 -22.62 18.12 -0.43
C ASP A 82 -21.45 17.14 -0.18
N PRO A 83 -20.85 17.15 1.02
CA PRO A 83 -19.91 16.10 1.40
C PRO A 83 -20.63 14.76 1.56
N PHE A 84 -19.89 13.67 1.51
CA PHE A 84 -20.44 12.31 1.67
C PHE A 84 -19.70 11.54 2.76
N PHE A 85 -20.27 10.40 3.17
CA PHE A 85 -19.62 9.51 4.13
C PHE A 85 -18.96 8.35 3.39
N ASP A 86 -17.74 8.01 3.79
CA ASP A 86 -17.08 6.81 3.30
C ASP A 86 -17.62 5.52 3.95
N GLU A 87 -17.05 4.38 3.59
CA GLU A 87 -17.50 3.07 4.06
C GLU A 87 -17.29 2.85 5.57
N LYS A 88 -16.59 3.76 6.24
CA LYS A 88 -16.35 3.77 7.70
C LYS A 88 -17.15 4.86 8.42
N GLY A 89 -18.03 5.57 7.72
CA GLY A 89 -18.84 6.65 8.29
C GLY A 89 -18.07 7.96 8.53
N ARG A 90 -16.93 8.15 7.87
CA ARG A 90 -16.13 9.39 7.97
C ARG A 90 -16.55 10.36 6.89
N VAL A 91 -16.61 11.66 7.22
CA VAL A 91 -16.97 12.70 6.25
C VAL A 91 -15.82 12.89 5.25
N VAL A 92 -16.15 12.85 3.96
CA VAL A 92 -15.24 13.11 2.84
C VAL A 92 -15.79 14.28 2.03
N TYR A 93 -14.90 15.23 1.76
CA TYR A 93 -15.17 16.39 0.93
C TYR A 93 -14.66 16.15 -0.48
N THR A 94 -15.42 16.56 -1.50
CA THR A 94 -15.00 16.47 -2.90
C THR A 94 -14.52 17.84 -3.36
N PRO A 95 -13.21 18.05 -3.54
CA PRO A 95 -12.67 19.32 -3.99
C PRO A 95 -12.96 19.53 -5.49
N LEU A 96 -13.20 20.78 -5.90
CA LEU A 96 -13.37 21.10 -7.33
C LEU A 96 -12.07 20.95 -8.13
N ASN A 97 -10.92 21.11 -7.46
CA ASN A 97 -9.61 20.77 -8.01
C ASN A 97 -9.28 19.30 -7.69
N THR A 98 -9.02 18.50 -8.71
CA THR A 98 -8.74 17.07 -8.54
C THR A 98 -7.50 16.77 -7.68
N ASN A 99 -6.53 17.68 -7.57
CA ASN A 99 -5.39 17.50 -6.66
C ASN A 99 -5.78 17.64 -5.18
N GLY A 100 -6.90 18.32 -4.89
CA GLY A 100 -7.33 18.69 -3.56
C GLY A 100 -7.23 20.18 -3.28
N VAL A 101 -7.56 20.54 -2.04
CA VAL A 101 -7.53 21.91 -1.52
C VAL A 101 -6.57 21.96 -0.33
N ILE A 102 -5.56 22.83 -0.42
CA ILE A 102 -4.63 23.08 0.68
C ILE A 102 -5.37 23.87 1.77
N LEU A 103 -5.47 23.28 2.96
CA LEU A 103 -6.08 23.92 4.10
C LEU A 103 -5.18 25.04 4.63
N ARG A 104 -5.78 26.10 5.18
CA ARG A 104 -5.03 27.17 5.85
C ARG A 104 -4.21 26.60 7.00
N GLN A 105 -2.89 26.78 6.93
CA GLN A 105 -1.97 26.20 7.89
C GLN A 105 -1.84 27.05 9.17
N SER A 106 -1.65 26.35 10.27
CA SER A 106 -1.27 26.83 11.60
C SER A 106 0.02 26.12 12.00
N ALA A 107 0.83 26.75 12.85
CA ALA A 107 2.05 26.12 13.31
C ALA A 107 1.73 24.87 14.14
N PRO A 108 2.31 23.70 13.82
CA PRO A 108 2.09 22.50 14.63
C PRO A 108 2.63 22.70 16.04
N ALA A 109 1.88 22.21 17.04
CA ALA A 109 2.30 22.30 18.44
C ALA A 109 3.58 21.48 18.68
N THR A 110 4.48 22.03 19.49
CA THR A 110 5.77 21.41 19.82
C THR A 110 5.59 20.29 20.85
N GLY A 111 6.43 19.26 20.77
CA GLY A 111 6.48 18.19 21.78
C GLY A 111 5.26 17.27 21.84
N ARG A 112 4.41 17.25 20.80
CA ARG A 112 3.28 16.30 20.71
C ARG A 112 3.79 14.86 20.64
N ALA A 113 3.07 13.95 21.32
CA ALA A 113 3.29 12.52 21.16
C ALA A 113 2.91 12.10 19.73
N ALA A 114 3.55 11.04 19.21
CA ALA A 114 3.20 10.50 17.88
C ALA A 114 1.75 9.99 17.80
N THR A 115 1.14 9.66 18.95
CA THR A 115 -0.26 9.25 19.05
C THR A 115 -1.26 10.40 18.97
N THR A 116 -0.81 11.65 19.12
CA THR A 116 -1.67 12.84 19.00
C THR A 116 -2.02 13.08 17.53
N ALA A 117 -3.32 13.25 17.23
CA ALA A 117 -3.76 13.56 15.88
C ALA A 117 -3.25 14.94 15.41
N PRO A 118 -2.96 15.11 14.10
CA PRO A 118 -2.88 16.43 13.48
C PRO A 118 -4.14 17.26 13.75
N SER A 119 -3.99 18.57 13.94
CA SER A 119 -5.13 19.48 14.08
C SER A 119 -5.86 19.67 12.76
N GLY A 120 -7.20 19.77 12.83
CA GLY A 120 -8.04 20.15 11.70
C GLY A 120 -7.95 19.19 10.53
N ILE A 121 -8.07 17.89 10.79
CA ILE A 121 -8.09 16.89 9.72
C ILE A 121 -9.38 17.00 8.92
N MET A 122 -9.24 16.90 7.60
CA MET A 122 -10.32 16.79 6.63
C MET A 122 -9.94 15.69 5.62
N LEU A 123 -10.83 14.72 5.40
CA LEU A 123 -10.66 13.78 4.30
C LEU A 123 -11.14 14.43 3.01
N GLN A 124 -10.31 14.36 1.97
CA GLN A 124 -10.62 14.86 0.64
C GLN A 124 -10.56 13.72 -0.37
N GLN A 125 -11.53 13.67 -1.29
CA GLN A 125 -11.49 12.81 -2.47
C GLN A 125 -10.62 13.48 -3.54
N VAL A 126 -9.35 13.13 -3.56
CA VAL A 126 -8.41 13.59 -4.58
C VAL A 126 -8.32 12.58 -5.71
N HIS A 127 -7.87 13.03 -6.86
CA HIS A 127 -7.58 12.18 -8.01
C HIS A 127 -8.77 11.31 -8.41
N GLU A 128 -9.97 11.88 -8.26
CA GLU A 128 -11.29 11.29 -8.54
C GLU A 128 -11.70 10.12 -7.64
N ASN A 129 -10.80 9.45 -6.92
CA ASN A 129 -11.17 8.24 -6.18
C ASN A 129 -10.25 7.85 -5.01
N MET A 130 -9.34 8.74 -4.60
CA MET A 130 -8.47 8.51 -3.44
C MET A 130 -8.95 9.38 -2.29
N HIS A 131 -9.34 8.76 -1.17
CA HIS A 131 -9.68 9.52 0.04
C HIS A 131 -8.41 9.70 0.85
N LEU A 132 -7.91 10.93 0.98
CA LEU A 132 -6.66 11.23 1.67
C LEU A 132 -6.85 12.36 2.70
N PRO A 133 -6.14 12.32 3.85
CA PRO A 133 -6.27 13.31 4.90
C PRO A 133 -5.44 14.57 4.60
N PHE A 134 -6.05 15.72 4.81
CA PHE A 134 -5.40 17.03 4.83
C PHE A 134 -5.55 17.59 6.24
N SER A 135 -4.55 18.31 6.73
CA SER A 135 -4.59 18.91 8.07
C SER A 135 -4.29 20.41 8.02
N THR A 136 -4.78 21.15 9.01
CA THR A 136 -4.47 22.58 9.18
C THR A 136 -3.16 22.81 9.91
N SER A 137 -2.38 21.78 10.26
CA SER A 137 -1.18 21.92 11.10
C SER A 137 0.05 21.19 10.59
N ASP A 138 -0.12 20.02 9.98
CA ASP A 138 0.97 19.14 9.57
C ASP A 138 1.02 18.90 8.06
N GLY A 139 0.27 19.72 7.30
CA GLY A 139 0.21 19.69 5.85
C GLY A 139 -0.90 18.79 5.27
N PRO A 140 -0.91 18.62 3.93
CA PRO A 140 0.06 19.18 2.99
C PRO A 140 -0.04 20.71 2.86
N THR A 141 1.02 21.36 2.36
CA THR A 141 1.04 22.82 2.11
C THR A 141 1.12 23.18 0.63
N GLY A 142 1.18 22.19 -0.25
CA GLY A 142 1.22 22.38 -1.70
C GLY A 142 1.10 21.07 -2.45
N PHE A 143 1.22 21.17 -3.77
CA PHE A 143 1.23 20.04 -4.69
C PHE A 143 2.48 20.10 -5.56
N SER A 144 3.02 18.95 -5.96
CA SER A 144 3.99 18.87 -7.05
C SER A 144 3.34 19.20 -8.39
N ASP A 145 4.15 19.40 -9.43
CA ASP A 145 3.67 19.57 -10.80
C ASP A 145 2.86 18.35 -11.30
N SER A 146 3.19 17.16 -10.80
CA SER A 146 2.45 15.92 -11.06
C SER A 146 1.17 15.78 -10.23
N GLY A 147 0.82 16.74 -9.37
CA GLY A 147 -0.40 16.72 -8.55
C GLY A 147 -0.30 15.91 -7.24
N VAL A 148 0.91 15.56 -6.80
CA VAL A 148 1.14 14.87 -5.53
C VAL A 148 1.20 15.87 -4.39
N ALA A 149 0.45 15.62 -3.31
CA ALA A 149 0.51 16.44 -2.09
C ALA A 149 1.93 16.48 -1.49
N THR A 150 2.40 17.69 -1.17
CA THR A 150 3.76 17.95 -0.66
C THR A 150 3.73 18.97 0.48
N GLY A 151 4.88 19.19 1.11
CA GLY A 151 5.02 20.19 2.18
C GLY A 151 4.52 19.71 3.55
N PHE A 152 4.42 18.40 3.76
CA PHE A 152 4.14 17.85 5.09
C PHE A 152 5.20 18.26 6.11
N SER A 153 4.76 18.55 7.34
CA SER A 153 5.64 19.04 8.40
C SER A 153 6.68 17.99 8.80
N ARG A 154 7.85 18.46 9.30
CA ARG A 154 8.88 17.59 9.89
C ARG A 154 8.51 17.24 11.34
N THR A 155 7.39 16.55 11.51
CA THR A 155 6.85 16.03 12.79
C THR A 155 6.41 14.58 12.59
N ALA A 156 6.08 13.87 13.68
CA ALA A 156 5.47 12.54 13.58
C ALA A 156 4.13 12.57 12.83
N GLN A 157 3.33 13.61 13.06
CA GLN A 157 2.06 13.85 12.39
C GLN A 157 2.23 14.08 10.89
N GLY A 158 3.16 14.96 10.50
CA GLY A 158 3.46 15.23 9.09
C GLY A 158 4.04 14.01 8.37
N ALA A 159 4.89 13.23 9.05
CA ALA A 159 5.37 11.95 8.53
C ALA A 159 4.21 10.96 8.33
N GLY A 160 3.31 10.81 9.30
CA GLY A 160 2.15 9.94 9.20
C GLY A 160 1.23 10.32 8.02
N LEU A 161 0.92 11.62 7.86
CA LEU A 161 0.15 12.12 6.73
C LEU A 161 0.86 11.87 5.39
N ALA A 162 2.16 12.14 5.29
CA ALA A 162 2.94 11.87 4.09
C ALA A 162 2.94 10.38 3.74
N GLY A 163 3.16 9.49 4.72
CA GLY A 163 3.21 8.05 4.52
C GLY A 163 1.88 7.49 4.02
N VAL A 164 0.78 7.96 4.58
CA VAL A 164 -0.57 7.67 4.12
C VAL A 164 -0.77 8.07 2.66
N HIS A 165 -0.42 9.31 2.30
CA HIS A 165 -0.57 9.81 0.93
C HIS A 165 0.23 8.94 -0.04
N TYR A 166 1.51 8.72 0.26
CA TYR A 166 2.42 8.00 -0.63
C TYR A 166 2.07 6.51 -0.76
N ILE A 167 1.62 5.86 0.31
CA ILE A 167 1.04 4.51 0.23
C ILE A 167 -0.15 4.53 -0.73
N GLY A 168 -1.04 5.52 -0.60
CA GLY A 168 -2.17 5.70 -1.51
C GLY A 168 -1.74 5.72 -2.98
N TYR A 169 -0.76 6.55 -3.34
CA TYR A 169 -0.25 6.61 -4.71
C TYR A 169 0.31 5.27 -5.19
N THR A 170 1.11 4.59 -4.35
CA THR A 170 1.68 3.29 -4.72
C THR A 170 0.64 2.17 -4.81
N ALA A 171 -0.50 2.33 -4.13
CA ALA A 171 -1.59 1.36 -4.07
C ALA A 171 -2.68 1.58 -5.13
N SER A 172 -2.53 2.56 -6.01
CA SER A 172 -3.59 3.00 -6.94
C SER A 172 -3.27 2.81 -8.43
N GLY A 173 -2.24 2.03 -8.77
CA GLY A 173 -1.87 1.69 -10.14
C GLY A 173 -0.65 2.48 -10.66
N ASN A 174 -0.18 2.16 -11.88
CA ASN A 174 1.09 2.70 -12.37
C ASN A 174 1.02 4.19 -12.67
N ASN A 175 -0.13 4.72 -13.09
CA ASN A 175 -0.30 6.15 -13.29
C ASN A 175 -0.05 6.94 -12.00
N ARG A 176 -0.50 6.43 -10.85
CA ARG A 176 -0.29 7.06 -9.54
C ARG A 176 1.14 6.85 -9.02
N ILE A 177 1.73 5.69 -9.27
CA ILE A 177 3.16 5.45 -9.01
C ILE A 177 4.03 6.44 -9.79
N ASN A 178 3.73 6.63 -11.08
CA ASN A 178 4.48 7.55 -11.94
C ASN A 178 4.37 9.01 -11.46
N MET A 179 3.20 9.44 -10.97
CA MET A 179 3.08 10.77 -10.36
C MET A 179 4.03 10.97 -9.18
N LEU A 180 4.22 9.94 -8.34
CA LEU A 180 5.13 9.98 -7.19
C LEU A 180 6.60 9.98 -7.61
N LEU A 181 6.93 9.24 -8.68
CA LEU A 181 8.25 9.24 -9.30
C LEU A 181 8.58 10.59 -9.94
N ASP A 182 7.66 11.16 -10.71
CA ASP A 182 7.79 12.48 -11.34
C ASP A 182 7.91 13.59 -10.30
N ALA A 183 7.21 13.45 -9.17
CA ALA A 183 7.36 14.34 -8.02
C ALA A 183 8.74 14.21 -7.35
N GLY A 184 9.54 13.19 -7.67
CA GLY A 184 10.82 12.91 -7.02
C GLY A 184 10.67 12.56 -5.54
N LEU A 185 9.57 11.89 -5.17
CA LEU A 185 9.22 11.54 -3.78
C LEU A 185 9.46 10.06 -3.46
N VAL A 186 10.22 9.36 -4.30
CA VAL A 186 10.65 7.97 -4.09
C VAL A 186 12.17 7.88 -4.02
N SER A 187 12.68 7.14 -3.04
CA SER A 187 14.06 6.67 -2.98
C SER A 187 14.06 5.16 -3.19
N ASP A 188 14.51 4.75 -4.39
CA ASP A 188 14.49 3.34 -4.79
C ASP A 188 15.87 2.77 -5.16
N PRO A 189 16.74 2.51 -4.17
CA PRO A 189 18.09 2.00 -4.43
C PRO A 189 18.11 0.57 -5.01
N ASN A 190 17.01 -0.17 -4.91
CA ASN A 190 16.93 -1.59 -5.30
C ASN A 190 16.09 -1.85 -6.56
N ASN A 191 15.60 -0.79 -7.21
CA ASN A 191 14.68 -0.88 -8.33
C ASN A 191 13.38 -1.65 -8.01
N SER A 192 12.97 -1.63 -6.73
CA SER A 192 11.76 -2.32 -6.23
C SER A 192 10.48 -1.70 -6.81
N ILE A 193 10.49 -0.40 -7.15
CA ILE A 193 9.32 0.27 -7.74
C ILE A 193 9.05 -0.22 -9.16
N GLN A 194 10.12 -0.53 -9.92
CA GLN A 194 9.98 -1.06 -11.28
C GLN A 194 9.39 -2.47 -11.25
N ASP A 195 9.81 -3.30 -10.29
CA ASP A 195 9.22 -4.64 -10.10
C ASP A 195 7.70 -4.54 -9.84
N LEU A 196 7.25 -3.53 -9.08
CA LEU A 196 5.82 -3.26 -8.86
C LEU A 196 5.12 -2.75 -10.13
N ILE A 197 5.75 -1.86 -10.89
CA ILE A 197 5.22 -1.35 -12.16
C ILE A 197 5.00 -2.50 -13.16
N ASP A 198 6.00 -3.38 -13.29
CA ASP A 198 5.97 -4.54 -14.16
C ASP A 198 4.90 -5.55 -13.72
N LEU A 199 4.74 -5.76 -12.40
CA LEU A 199 3.67 -6.57 -11.84
C LEU A 199 2.29 -6.03 -12.23
N ASN A 200 2.05 -4.73 -12.01
CA ASN A 200 0.78 -4.08 -12.34
C ASN A 200 0.47 -4.15 -13.84
N ALA A 201 1.48 -3.90 -14.70
CA ALA A 201 1.35 -3.98 -16.15
C ALA A 201 1.06 -5.41 -16.64
N SER A 202 1.46 -6.43 -15.89
CA SER A 202 1.25 -7.83 -16.26
C SER A 202 -0.20 -8.31 -16.11
N GLY A 203 -1.03 -7.62 -15.31
CA GLY A 203 -2.40 -8.03 -15.00
C GLY A 203 -2.53 -9.37 -14.26
N LYS A 204 -1.42 -9.91 -13.72
CA LYS A 204 -1.40 -11.17 -12.97
C LYS A 204 -2.02 -10.99 -11.58
N PRO A 205 -2.41 -12.08 -10.88
CA PRO A 205 -2.83 -11.99 -9.49
C PRO A 205 -1.85 -11.15 -8.65
N GLY A 206 -2.36 -10.10 -8.02
CA GLY A 206 -1.55 -9.13 -7.30
C GLY A 206 -1.25 -7.82 -8.02
N SER A 207 -1.59 -7.70 -9.30
CA SER A 207 -1.56 -6.43 -10.03
C SER A 207 -2.63 -5.47 -9.52
N THR A 208 -2.29 -4.20 -9.45
CA THR A 208 -3.22 -3.10 -9.17
C THR A 208 -3.58 -2.40 -10.49
N PRO A 209 -4.85 -2.41 -10.91
CA PRO A 209 -5.30 -1.66 -12.09
C PRO A 209 -5.05 -0.15 -11.96
N GLU A 210 -4.92 0.53 -13.10
CA GLU A 210 -4.89 1.98 -13.16
C GLU A 210 -6.11 2.60 -12.46
N ASN A 211 -5.88 3.71 -11.74
CA ASN A 211 -6.93 4.39 -10.98
C ASN A 211 -7.65 3.46 -10.00
N SER A 212 -6.96 2.53 -9.36
CA SER A 212 -7.58 1.76 -8.28
C SER A 212 -7.90 2.70 -7.11
N PRO A 213 -9.13 2.64 -6.55
CA PRO A 213 -9.52 3.53 -5.46
C PRO A 213 -8.67 3.29 -4.22
N PHE A 214 -8.32 4.35 -3.50
CA PHE A 214 -7.68 4.25 -2.20
C PHE A 214 -8.62 4.74 -1.09
N ARG A 215 -8.69 3.99 0.00
CA ARG A 215 -9.49 4.32 1.19
C ARG A 215 -8.60 4.27 2.41
N MET A 216 -8.65 5.33 3.21
CA MET A 216 -7.90 5.42 4.45
C MET A 216 -8.16 4.24 5.39
N PHE A 217 -7.10 3.56 5.81
CA PHE A 217 -7.16 2.60 6.92
C PHE A 217 -7.58 3.30 8.22
N GLN A 218 -8.09 2.57 9.22
CA GLN A 218 -8.66 3.23 10.41
C GLN A 218 -7.60 3.54 11.47
N MET A 219 -6.59 2.67 11.56
CA MET A 219 -5.56 2.74 12.58
C MET A 219 -4.23 3.17 11.97
N ILE A 220 -3.52 4.01 12.70
CA ILE A 220 -2.18 4.48 12.36
C ILE A 220 -1.27 4.37 13.58
N LYS A 221 -0.02 4.03 13.34
CA LYS A 221 1.08 4.16 14.30
C LYS A 221 2.27 4.77 13.58
N VAL A 222 3.01 5.66 14.24
CA VAL A 222 4.19 6.31 13.65
C VAL A 222 5.39 6.16 14.58
N ASP A 223 6.38 5.41 14.13
CA ASP A 223 7.70 5.34 14.76
C ASP A 223 8.57 6.45 14.15
N TYR A 224 8.94 7.46 14.93
CA TYR A 224 9.42 8.74 14.42
C TYR A 224 10.79 9.17 14.97
N THR A 225 11.61 9.67 14.06
CA THR A 225 12.77 10.55 14.32
C THR A 225 12.74 11.72 13.34
N ALA A 226 13.55 12.75 13.57
CA ALA A 226 13.60 13.92 12.69
C ALA A 226 13.96 13.59 11.23
N ASP A 227 14.69 12.50 11.00
CA ASP A 227 15.22 12.13 9.67
C ASP A 227 14.56 10.89 9.06
N LEU A 228 13.96 10.05 9.90
CA LEU A 228 13.38 8.77 9.51
C LEU A 228 12.05 8.59 10.22
N ALA A 229 11.07 8.08 9.50
CA ALA A 229 9.82 7.63 10.08
C ALA A 229 9.40 6.29 9.49
N ARG A 230 8.82 5.41 10.31
CA ARG A 230 8.06 4.27 9.84
C ARG A 230 6.59 4.50 10.14
N VAL A 231 5.78 4.52 9.10
CA VAL A 231 4.34 4.74 9.20
C VAL A 231 3.65 3.41 9.02
N HIS A 232 2.95 2.97 10.06
CA HIS A 232 2.16 1.76 10.12
C HIS A 232 0.67 2.09 9.92
N LEU A 233 -0.01 1.28 9.13
CA LEU A 233 -1.44 1.36 8.85
C LEU A 233 -2.11 0.03 9.20
N GLY A 234 -3.14 0.09 10.03
CA GLY A 234 -3.87 -1.08 10.49
C GLY A 234 -5.13 -1.32 9.64
N ALA A 235 -5.21 -2.51 9.05
CA ALA A 235 -6.33 -2.95 8.23
C ALA A 235 -6.95 -4.26 8.76
N SER A 236 -8.27 -4.34 8.83
CA SER A 236 -8.96 -5.61 9.03
C SER A 236 -9.34 -6.20 7.68
N VAL A 237 -8.87 -7.40 7.39
CA VAL A 237 -9.08 -8.11 6.13
C VAL A 237 -9.97 -9.31 6.37
N THR A 238 -11.12 -9.35 5.71
CA THR A 238 -12.01 -10.51 5.75
C THR A 238 -11.57 -11.52 4.69
N ARG A 239 -11.19 -12.70 5.14
CA ARG A 239 -10.84 -13.87 4.30
C ARG A 239 -11.85 -14.99 4.53
N ALA A 240 -11.77 -16.04 3.70
CA ALA A 240 -12.58 -17.25 3.89
C ALA A 240 -12.37 -17.90 5.27
N SER A 241 -11.19 -17.72 5.89
CA SER A 241 -10.84 -18.20 7.23
C SER A 241 -11.35 -17.32 8.38
N GLY A 242 -11.93 -16.15 8.09
CA GLY A 242 -12.34 -15.16 9.08
C GLY A 242 -11.71 -13.78 8.86
N THR A 243 -11.91 -12.87 9.81
CA THR A 243 -11.31 -11.53 9.78
C THR A 243 -9.94 -11.57 10.46
N GLU A 244 -8.93 -11.07 9.77
CA GLU A 244 -7.55 -10.94 10.27
C GLU A 244 -7.16 -9.46 10.35
N ASN A 245 -6.44 -9.07 11.39
CA ASN A 245 -5.86 -7.74 11.49
C ASN A 245 -4.44 -7.75 10.92
N VAL A 246 -4.13 -6.72 10.13
CA VAL A 246 -2.87 -6.59 9.40
C VAL A 246 -2.27 -5.23 9.71
N ASP A 247 -1.00 -5.23 10.09
CA ASP A 247 -0.14 -4.06 10.17
C ASP A 247 0.66 -3.98 8.88
N ILE A 248 0.50 -2.90 8.11
CA ILE A 248 1.21 -2.61 6.86
C ILE A 248 2.04 -1.36 7.08
N TRP A 249 3.32 -1.34 6.69
CA TRP A 249 4.16 -0.17 6.91
C TRP A 249 4.95 0.29 5.69
N THR A 250 5.28 1.58 5.71
CA THR A 250 6.23 2.22 4.80
C THR A 250 7.28 3.01 5.58
N ASP A 251 8.49 3.07 5.04
CA ASP A 251 9.58 3.88 5.57
C ASP A 251 9.68 5.20 4.81
N LEU A 252 9.83 6.30 5.55
CA LEU A 252 10.03 7.63 5.03
C LEU A 252 11.38 8.18 5.48
N VAL A 253 11.99 8.99 4.62
CA VAL A 253 13.21 9.72 4.95
C VAL A 253 13.02 11.20 4.67
N TRP A 254 13.45 12.04 5.59
CA TRP A 254 13.46 13.48 5.39
C TRP A 254 14.59 13.90 4.45
N ARG A 255 14.30 14.83 3.54
CA ARG A 255 15.28 15.51 2.69
C ARG A 255 15.06 17.01 2.74
N ASP A 256 16.09 17.75 3.12
CA ASP A 256 16.02 19.21 3.14
C ASP A 256 15.68 19.76 1.75
N GLY A 257 14.74 20.70 1.71
CA GLY A 257 14.22 21.27 0.46
C GLY A 257 13.20 20.41 -0.29
N LYS A 258 12.99 19.14 0.10
CA LYS A 258 11.99 18.24 -0.52
C LYS A 258 10.89 17.76 0.43
N GLY A 259 11.23 17.54 1.70
CA GLY A 259 10.33 17.00 2.72
C GLY A 259 10.48 15.47 2.87
N TRP A 260 9.40 14.81 3.25
CA TRP A 260 9.36 13.34 3.36
C TRP A 260 9.40 12.68 1.98
N ILE A 261 10.19 11.64 1.84
CA ILE A 261 10.31 10.80 0.64
C ILE A 261 10.08 9.35 1.05
N VAL A 262 9.34 8.58 0.26
CA VAL A 262 9.16 7.15 0.52
C VAL A 262 10.42 6.38 0.15
N LYS A 263 10.90 5.54 1.06
CA LYS A 263 11.98 4.59 0.81
C LYS A 263 11.38 3.25 0.41
N THR A 264 11.74 2.75 -0.76
CA THR A 264 11.29 1.42 -1.17
C THR A 264 11.92 0.34 -0.28
N PRO A 265 11.18 -0.73 0.05
CA PRO A 265 11.73 -1.84 0.81
C PRO A 265 12.84 -2.53 0.03
N ALA A 266 13.81 -3.10 0.75
CA ALA A 266 14.78 -3.98 0.13
C ALA A 266 14.10 -5.24 -0.45
N LYS A 267 14.70 -5.85 -1.47
CA LYS A 267 14.14 -7.09 -2.05
C LYS A 267 14.01 -8.17 -0.98
N GLY A 268 12.81 -8.70 -0.82
CA GLY A 268 12.49 -9.71 0.20
C GLY A 268 12.26 -9.18 1.62
N GLU A 269 12.36 -7.86 1.83
CA GLU A 269 11.96 -7.23 3.09
C GLU A 269 10.43 -7.30 3.24
N LYS A 270 9.96 -7.68 4.43
CA LYS A 270 8.54 -7.68 4.74
C LYS A 270 8.08 -6.25 5.00
N THR A 271 6.90 -5.91 4.48
CA THR A 271 6.24 -4.61 4.71
C THR A 271 4.89 -4.76 5.40
N TYR A 272 4.61 -5.95 5.93
CA TYR A 272 3.39 -6.22 6.68
C TYR A 272 3.56 -7.39 7.66
N GLN A 273 2.65 -7.49 8.62
CA GLN A 273 2.50 -8.63 9.52
C GLN A 273 1.05 -8.77 10.00
N LEU A 274 0.68 -9.99 10.39
CA LEU A 274 -0.58 -10.22 11.10
C LEU A 274 -0.44 -9.75 12.55
N VAL A 275 -1.47 -9.12 13.08
CA VAL A 275 -1.55 -8.72 14.48
C VAL A 275 -2.83 -9.28 15.10
N ALA A 276 -2.81 -9.53 16.42
CA ALA A 276 -4.01 -10.01 17.12
C ALA A 276 -5.09 -8.93 17.14
N ASP A 277 -4.71 -7.73 17.55
CA ASP A 277 -5.53 -6.52 17.61
C ASP A 277 -4.63 -5.27 17.53
N TYR A 278 -5.25 -4.09 17.65
CA TYR A 278 -4.55 -2.80 17.71
C TYR A 278 -4.49 -2.22 19.13
N SER A 279 -4.57 -3.08 20.16
CA SER A 279 -4.46 -2.67 21.57
C SER A 279 -3.02 -2.40 22.01
N ALA A 280 -2.05 -2.83 21.20
CA ALA A 280 -0.63 -2.56 21.43
C ALA A 280 -0.32 -1.06 21.43
N GLU A 281 0.71 -0.68 22.17
CA GLU A 281 1.12 0.72 22.33
C GLU A 281 1.44 1.39 20.97
N GLY A 282 0.98 2.63 20.82
CA GLY A 282 1.30 3.49 19.67
C GLY A 282 0.24 3.50 18.56
N TRP A 283 -0.70 2.56 18.55
CA TRP A 283 -1.85 2.60 17.63
C TRP A 283 -2.86 3.65 18.06
N THR A 284 -3.36 4.42 17.09
CA THR A 284 -4.38 5.47 17.29
C THR A 284 -5.22 5.61 16.02
N SER A 285 -6.30 6.37 16.11
CA SER A 285 -7.10 6.79 14.95
C SER A 285 -7.09 8.31 14.88
N TRP A 286 -6.71 8.86 13.72
CA TRP A 286 -6.64 10.31 13.51
C TRP A 286 -7.84 10.88 12.76
N TRP A 287 -8.67 10.04 12.15
CA TRP A 287 -9.71 10.42 11.19
C TRP A 287 -10.85 9.41 11.19
#